data_AF-A0A1H2LEG6-F1
#
_entry.id   AF-A0A1H2LEG6-F1
#
_cell.length_a   1.000
_cell.length_b   1.000
_cell.length_c   1.000
_cell.angle_alpha   90.00
_cell.angle_beta   90.00
_cell.angle_gamma   90.00
#
_symmetry.space_group_name_H-M   'P 1'
#
loop_
_entity.id
_entity.type
_entity.pdbx_description
1 polymer ?
#
loop_
_entity_poly.entity_id
_entity_poly.type
_entity_poly.pdbx_seq_one_letter_code
_entity_poly.pdbx_strand_id
1 'polypeptide(L)'
;MTTTNTTREWELWDAEELAAQLDDFTIPTPEERAAVQPGDIVKLVFGLVNPEGEVAAERMWVIVDGQDAAGYVGTLDTDPEFISSLEAGDEIQFSSDHIIEIFDEEAYQAGSGGCGGNCNCSCGK
;
A
#
# COMPACT_ATOMS: atom_id res chain seq x y z
N MET A 1 -10.37 -33.30 -17.06
CA MET A 1 -10.21 -32.60 -15.77
C MET A 1 -10.61 -31.17 -16.02
N THR A 2 -11.82 -30.78 -15.61
CA THR A 2 -12.35 -29.44 -15.83
C THR A 2 -11.68 -28.51 -14.84
N THR A 3 -10.68 -27.76 -15.30
CA THR A 3 -10.11 -26.65 -14.53
C THR A 3 -11.20 -25.60 -14.39
N THR A 4 -11.82 -25.51 -13.22
CA THR A 4 -12.68 -24.39 -12.85
C THR A 4 -11.82 -23.13 -12.89
N ASN A 5 -12.03 -22.34 -13.94
CA ASN A 5 -11.40 -21.04 -14.13
C ASN A 5 -12.05 -20.09 -13.11
N THR A 6 -11.52 -20.04 -11.89
CA THR A 6 -11.90 -19.03 -10.91
C THR A 6 -11.38 -17.70 -11.44
N THR A 7 -12.26 -16.92 -12.06
CA THR A 7 -11.95 -15.56 -12.50
C THR A 7 -11.59 -14.73 -11.27
N ARG A 8 -10.32 -14.30 -11.17
CA ARG A 8 -9.86 -13.37 -10.14
C ARG A 8 -10.30 -11.97 -10.54
N GLU A 9 -10.83 -11.20 -9.60
CA GLU A 9 -11.27 -9.81 -9.84
C GLU A 9 -10.08 -8.84 -9.89
N TRP A 10 -9.03 -9.16 -9.13
CA TRP A 10 -7.86 -8.31 -8.95
C TRP A 10 -6.54 -9.10 -8.95
N GLU A 11 -5.44 -8.37 -9.13
CA GLU A 11 -4.06 -8.84 -8.97
C GLU A 11 -3.18 -7.73 -8.37
N LEU A 12 -2.07 -8.11 -7.72
CA LEU A 12 -1.07 -7.13 -7.28
C LEU A 12 -0.17 -6.75 -8.45
N TRP A 13 0.07 -5.45 -8.62
CA TRP A 13 1.01 -4.95 -9.61
C TRP A 13 2.42 -4.80 -9.04
N ASP A 14 3.42 -4.99 -9.90
CA ASP A 14 4.82 -4.80 -9.58
C ASP A 14 5.17 -3.31 -9.50
N ALA A 15 5.77 -2.91 -8.38
CA ALA A 15 6.10 -1.51 -8.10
C ALA A 15 7.15 -0.96 -9.08
N GLU A 16 8.13 -1.77 -9.48
CA GLU A 16 9.18 -1.35 -10.40
C GLU A 16 8.65 -1.20 -11.83
N GLU A 17 7.78 -2.12 -12.28
CA GLU A 17 7.10 -1.99 -13.58
C GLU A 17 6.21 -0.75 -13.63
N LEU A 18 5.52 -0.43 -12.54
CA LEU A 18 4.73 0.79 -12.38
C LEU A 18 5.63 2.05 -12.45
N ALA A 19 6.72 2.09 -11.68
CA ALA A 19 7.65 3.20 -11.66
C ALA A 19 8.34 3.43 -13.01
N ALA A 20 8.63 2.36 -13.75
CA ALA A 20 9.22 2.45 -15.09
C ALA A 20 8.26 3.07 -16.13
N GLN A 21 6.95 3.01 -15.89
CA GLN A 21 5.93 3.53 -16.80
C GLN A 21 5.46 4.96 -16.43
N LEU A 22 5.75 5.42 -15.22
CA LEU A 22 5.23 6.67 -14.67
C LEU A 22 6.37 7.58 -14.20
N ASP A 23 6.61 8.67 -14.92
CA ASP A 23 7.75 9.57 -14.68
C ASP A 23 7.81 10.17 -13.26
N ASP A 24 6.65 10.41 -12.63
CA ASP A 24 6.54 11.03 -11.29
C ASP A 24 6.21 10.01 -10.17
N PHE A 25 6.42 8.71 -10.43
CA PHE A 25 6.12 7.65 -9.47
C PHE A 25 7.39 7.17 -8.75
N THR A 26 7.68 7.75 -7.60
CA THR A 26 8.80 7.33 -6.74
C THR A 26 8.34 6.20 -5.82
N ILE A 27 9.12 5.12 -5.78
CA ILE A 27 8.92 3.98 -4.88
C ILE A 27 10.12 3.85 -3.93
N PRO A 28 9.95 3.22 -2.75
CA PRO A 28 11.06 2.88 -1.88
C PRO A 28 12.07 1.96 -2.59
N THR A 29 13.33 2.05 -2.18
CA THR A 29 14.40 1.21 -2.74
C THR A 29 14.15 -0.28 -2.44
N PRO A 30 14.75 -1.20 -3.23
CA PRO A 30 14.65 -2.64 -2.92
C PRO A 30 15.10 -2.99 -1.50
N GLU A 31 16.12 -2.31 -0.96
CA GLU A 31 16.62 -2.54 0.41
C GLU A 31 15.60 -2.10 1.46
N GLU A 32 14.94 -0.95 1.29
CA GLU A 32 13.88 -0.47 2.18
C GLU A 32 12.68 -1.41 2.17
N ARG A 33 12.24 -1.87 0.98
CA ARG A 33 11.12 -2.82 0.84
C ARG A 33 11.43 -4.19 1.43
N ALA A 34 12.69 -4.62 1.38
CA ALA A 34 13.15 -5.86 2.00
C ALA A 34 13.34 -5.74 3.52
N ALA A 35 13.45 -4.53 4.05
CA ALA A 35 13.65 -4.27 5.48
C ALA A 35 12.34 -4.16 6.27
N VAL A 36 11.18 -4.12 5.60
CA VAL A 36 9.85 -4.07 6.20
C VAL A 36 9.66 -5.17 7.25
N GLN A 37 9.09 -4.80 8.39
CA GLN A 37 8.87 -5.66 9.55
C GLN A 37 7.37 -5.78 9.88
N PRO A 38 6.97 -6.82 10.64
CA PRO A 38 5.64 -6.89 11.22
C PRO A 38 5.32 -5.63 12.05
N GLY A 39 4.15 -5.03 11.82
CA GLY A 39 3.70 -3.78 12.39
C GLY A 39 3.88 -2.56 11.48
N ASP A 40 4.71 -2.65 10.44
CA ASP A 40 4.81 -1.59 9.43
C ASP A 40 3.53 -1.53 8.59
N ILE A 41 3.27 -0.37 8.00
CA ILE A 41 2.12 -0.14 7.12
C ILE A 41 2.65 0.16 5.73
N VAL A 42 2.25 -0.65 4.75
CA VAL A 42 2.72 -0.54 3.37
C VAL A 42 1.57 -0.32 2.42
N LYS A 43 1.83 0.33 1.31
CA LYS A 43 0.83 0.57 0.27
C LYS A 43 1.10 -0.31 -0.92
N LEU A 44 0.06 -0.97 -1.40
CA LEU A 44 0.11 -1.86 -2.57
C LEU A 44 -0.84 -1.33 -3.66
N VAL A 45 -0.67 -1.83 -4.88
CA VAL A 45 -1.55 -1.54 -6.01
C VAL A 45 -2.31 -2.81 -6.40
N PHE A 46 -3.63 -2.76 -6.27
CA PHE A 46 -4.55 -3.82 -6.62
C PHE A 46 -5.16 -3.50 -7.99
N GLY A 47 -4.61 -4.10 -9.03
CA GLY A 47 -5.08 -3.96 -10.40
C GLY A 47 -6.34 -4.76 -10.66
N LEU A 48 -7.33 -4.13 -11.29
CA LEU A 48 -8.54 -4.80 -11.75
C LEU A 48 -8.22 -5.65 -12.98
N VAL A 49 -8.57 -6.94 -12.95
CA VAL A 49 -8.31 -7.86 -14.07
C VAL A 49 -9.18 -7.52 -15.28
N ASN A 50 -10.42 -7.08 -15.05
CA ASN A 50 -11.36 -6.65 -16.09
C ASN A 50 -11.98 -5.30 -15.70
N PRO A 51 -11.24 -4.18 -15.84
CA PRO A 51 -11.76 -2.88 -15.45
C PRO A 51 -12.93 -2.47 -16.35
N GLU A 52 -14.10 -2.24 -15.77
CA GLU A 52 -15.27 -1.68 -16.44
C GLU A 52 -15.30 -0.15 -16.25
N GLY A 53 -14.29 0.55 -16.75
CA GLY A 53 -14.21 2.01 -16.62
C GLY A 53 -12.82 2.60 -16.84
N GLU A 54 -12.62 3.82 -16.35
CA GLU A 54 -11.33 4.53 -16.39
C GLU A 54 -10.41 4.13 -15.24
N VAL A 55 -10.96 3.51 -14.18
CA VAL A 55 -10.18 3.02 -13.05
C VAL A 55 -9.62 1.64 -13.41
N ALA A 56 -8.30 1.54 -13.43
CA ALA A 56 -7.59 0.29 -13.72
C ALA A 56 -7.06 -0.41 -12.46
N ALA A 57 -6.94 0.31 -11.34
CA ALA A 57 -6.41 -0.21 -10.09
C ALA A 57 -6.80 0.66 -8.90
N GLU A 58 -6.72 0.07 -7.71
CA GLU A 58 -6.86 0.74 -6.42
C GLU A 58 -5.55 0.69 -5.64
N ARG A 59 -5.28 1.73 -4.83
CA ARG A 59 -4.07 1.79 -3.99
C ARG A 59 -4.50 1.74 -2.53
N MET A 60 -4.13 0.67 -1.84
CA MET A 60 -4.63 0.41 -0.49
C MET A 60 -3.48 0.16 0.49
N TRP A 61 -3.70 0.57 1.74
CA TRP A 61 -2.79 0.32 2.85
C TRP A 61 -3.01 -1.08 3.42
N VAL A 62 -1.91 -1.73 3.78
CA VAL A 62 -1.85 -3.06 4.37
C VAL A 62 -0.93 -2.99 5.58
N ILE A 63 -1.42 -3.44 6.73
CA ILE A 63 -0.62 -3.62 7.95
C ILE A 63 0.12 -4.95 7.81
N VAL A 64 1.45 -4.95 7.91
CA VAL A 64 2.24 -6.16 7.81
C VAL A 64 2.10 -6.98 9.09
N ASP A 65 1.59 -8.20 8.99
CA ASP A 65 1.41 -9.11 10.13
C ASP A 65 2.60 -10.04 10.31
N GLY A 66 3.27 -10.39 9.21
CA GLY A 66 4.33 -11.39 9.21
C GLY A 66 5.07 -11.51 7.90
N GLN A 67 6.17 -12.27 7.93
CA GLN A 67 6.92 -12.69 6.76
C GLN A 67 7.18 -14.20 6.84
N ASP A 68 6.99 -14.90 5.73
CA ASP A 68 7.28 -16.31 5.57
C ASP A 68 8.14 -16.58 4.32
N ALA A 69 8.32 -17.86 3.96
CA ALA A 69 9.13 -18.25 2.80
C ALA A 69 8.52 -17.83 1.45
N ALA A 70 7.24 -17.49 1.40
CA ALA A 70 6.53 -17.06 0.20
C ALA A 70 6.48 -15.53 0.06
N GLY A 71 6.77 -14.78 1.12
CA GLY A 71 6.80 -13.32 1.11
C GLY A 71 6.28 -12.74 2.43
N TYR A 72 5.47 -11.71 2.32
CA TYR A 72 4.78 -11.06 3.43
C TYR A 72 3.31 -11.47 3.47
N VAL A 73 2.77 -11.43 4.69
CA VAL A 73 1.35 -11.52 4.97
C VAL A 73 0.95 -10.26 5.73
N GLY A 74 -0.16 -9.65 5.35
CA GLY A 74 -0.67 -8.47 6.03
C GLY A 74 -2.18 -8.34 5.93
N THR A 75 -2.73 -7.45 6.74
CA THR A 75 -4.16 -7.18 6.84
C THR A 75 -4.48 -5.87 6.13
N LEU A 76 -5.48 -5.90 5.24
CA LEU A 76 -5.96 -4.71 4.52
C LEU A 76 -6.56 -3.69 5.51
N ASP A 77 -6.10 -2.44 5.48
CA ASP A 77 -6.55 -1.38 6.39
C ASP A 77 -7.61 -0.46 5.77
N THR A 78 -7.78 -0.53 4.44
CA THR A 78 -8.68 0.35 3.68
C THR A 78 -9.71 -0.47 2.91
N ASP A 79 -10.97 -0.05 2.93
CA ASP A 79 -12.02 -0.66 2.10
C ASP A 79 -11.82 -0.32 0.62
N PRO A 80 -11.88 -1.30 -0.29
CA PRO A 80 -11.88 -1.05 -1.73
C PRO A 80 -13.18 -0.41 -2.19
N GLU A 81 -13.10 0.40 -3.23
CA GLU A 81 -14.24 1.05 -3.89
C GLU A 81 -14.73 0.26 -5.12
N PHE A 82 -13.82 -0.41 -5.84
CA PHE A 82 -14.09 -1.08 -7.12
C PHE A 82 -13.91 -2.59 -7.07
N ILE A 83 -13.16 -3.12 -6.10
CA ILE A 83 -13.00 -4.55 -5.86
C ILE A 83 -14.06 -5.03 -4.87
N SER A 84 -15.00 -5.86 -5.33
CA SER A 84 -16.10 -6.36 -4.50
C SER A 84 -15.77 -7.61 -3.68
N SER A 85 -14.68 -8.30 -4.01
CA SER A 85 -14.21 -9.52 -3.34
C SER A 85 -13.24 -9.28 -2.18
N LEU A 86 -12.96 -8.03 -1.83
CA LEU A 86 -12.12 -7.64 -0.71
C LEU A 86 -12.85 -6.68 0.23
N GLU A 87 -12.51 -6.72 1.51
CA GLU A 87 -12.91 -5.72 2.51
C GLU A 87 -11.77 -5.44 3.51
N ALA A 88 -11.84 -4.31 4.21
CA ALA A 88 -10.88 -4.04 5.29
C ALA A 88 -10.90 -5.19 6.32
N GLY A 89 -9.72 -5.64 6.73
CA GLY A 89 -9.54 -6.80 7.59
C GLY A 89 -9.19 -8.09 6.85
N ASP A 90 -9.25 -8.12 5.52
CA ASP A 90 -8.83 -9.29 4.73
C ASP A 90 -7.30 -9.50 4.75
N GLU A 91 -6.90 -10.76 4.77
CA GLU A 91 -5.50 -11.17 4.68
C GLU A 91 -5.00 -11.11 3.22
N ILE A 92 -3.89 -10.42 3.00
CA ILE A 92 -3.24 -10.25 1.71
C ILE A 92 -1.83 -10.86 1.77
N GLN A 93 -1.53 -11.71 0.79
CA GLN A 93 -0.17 -12.22 0.55
C GLN A 93 0.52 -11.41 -0.55
N PHE A 94 1.75 -10.97 -0.31
CA PHE A 94 2.49 -10.12 -1.24
C PHE A 94 4.02 -10.27 -1.09
N SER A 95 4.80 -9.79 -2.05
CA SER A 95 6.27 -9.71 -1.95
C SER A 95 6.72 -8.26 -1.78
N SER A 96 8.01 -8.05 -1.49
CA SER A 96 8.63 -6.71 -1.49
C SER A 96 8.41 -5.97 -2.81
N ASP A 97 8.27 -6.72 -3.91
CA ASP A 97 8.19 -6.16 -5.26
C ASP A 97 6.86 -5.44 -5.50
N HIS A 98 5.83 -5.73 -4.70
CA HIS A 98 4.53 -5.07 -4.77
C HIS A 98 4.44 -3.77 -3.94
N ILE A 99 5.43 -3.48 -3.08
CA ILE A 99 5.39 -2.34 -2.17
C ILE A 99 5.70 -1.04 -2.92
N ILE A 100 4.73 -0.13 -3.00
CA ILE A 100 4.89 1.18 -3.65
C ILE A 100 5.14 2.33 -2.67
N GLU A 101 4.79 2.15 -1.40
CA GLU A 101 4.95 3.17 -0.35
C GLU A 101 5.08 2.47 1.01
N ILE A 102 5.91 3.01 1.90
CA ILE A 102 6.00 2.59 3.31
C ILE A 102 5.54 3.79 4.13
N PHE A 103 4.63 3.58 5.07
CA PHE A 103 4.09 4.64 5.91
C PHE A 103 5.18 5.21 6.82
N ASP A 104 5.31 6.54 6.82
CA ASP A 104 6.24 7.28 7.67
C ASP A 104 5.46 8.34 8.45
N GLU A 105 5.25 8.11 9.74
CA GLU A 105 4.52 9.02 10.61
C GLU A 105 5.12 10.43 10.61
N GLU A 106 6.45 10.57 10.60
CA GLU A 106 7.12 11.88 10.60
C GLU A 106 6.83 12.63 9.30
N ALA A 107 6.87 11.93 8.16
CA ALA A 107 6.53 12.51 6.86
C ALA A 107 5.05 12.95 6.80
N TYR A 108 4.14 12.16 7.36
CA TYR A 108 2.71 12.51 7.44
C TYR A 108 2.49 13.76 8.32
N GLN A 109 3.14 13.83 9.49
CA GLN A 109 3.02 15.00 10.38
C GLN A 109 3.71 16.26 9.83
N ALA A 110 4.82 16.10 9.10
CA ALA A 110 5.53 17.21 8.47
C ALA A 110 4.74 17.82 7.30
N GLY A 111 4.00 17.01 6.55
CA GLY A 111 3.10 17.44 5.47
C GLY A 111 1.82 18.12 5.98
N SER A 112 1.33 17.74 7.16
CA SER A 112 0.17 18.35 7.81
C SER A 112 0.55 19.55 8.66
N GLY A 113 1.18 20.58 8.07
CA GLY A 113 1.44 21.91 8.66
C GLY A 113 1.32 21.97 10.19
N GLY A 114 2.29 21.37 10.89
CA GLY A 114 2.23 21.21 12.33
C GLY A 114 2.14 22.54 13.07
N CYS A 115 0.92 22.96 13.42
CA CYS A 115 0.70 23.87 14.53
C CYS A 115 0.80 23.06 15.83
N GLY A 116 1.96 22.45 16.09
CA GLY A 116 2.15 21.47 17.17
C GLY A 116 3.42 21.74 17.93
N GLY A 117 3.33 22.54 18.99
CA GLY A 117 4.41 22.65 19.97
C GLY A 117 4.25 23.87 20.85
N ASN A 118 3.53 23.69 21.98
CA ASN A 118 3.43 24.58 23.13
C ASN A 118 4.10 25.96 22.95
N CYS A 119 3.47 26.82 22.14
CA CYS A 119 3.90 28.20 22.05
C CYS A 119 3.51 28.84 23.39
N ASN A 120 4.43 28.84 24.34
CA ASN A 120 4.47 29.87 25.37
C ASN A 120 4.82 31.19 24.65
N CYS A 121 3.91 31.66 23.81
CA CYS A 121 3.91 33.02 23.31
C CYS A 121 3.58 33.88 24.53
N SER A 122 4.57 34.10 25.38
CA SER A 122 4.66 35.35 26.11
C SER A 122 4.77 36.46 25.07
N CYS A 123 3.61 36.85 24.52
CA CYS A 123 3.42 38.11 23.83
C CYS A 123 3.75 39.20 24.85
N GLY A 124 5.03 39.52 24.90
CA GLY A 124 5.60 40.52 25.78
C GLY A 124 5.71 41.83 25.05
N LYS A 125 4.76 42.72 25.37
CA LYS A 125 4.78 44.20 25.32
C LYS A 125 4.97 44.89 23.97
#